data_AF-A0A2J0PJ78-F1
#
_entry.id   AF-A0A2J0PJ78-F1
#
_cell.length_a   1.000
_cell.length_b   1.000
_cell.length_c   1.000
_cell.angle_alpha   90.00
_cell.angle_beta   90.00
_cell.angle_gamma   90.00
#
_symmetry.space_group_name_H-M   'P 1'
#
loop_
_entity.id
_entity.type
_entity.pdbx_description
1 polymer ?
#
loop_
_entity_poly.entity_id
_entity_poly.type
_entity_poly.pdbx_seq_one_letter_code
_entity_poly.pdbx_strand_id
1 'polypeptide(L)'
;MRYLSKDERREAILQAAMRVALAEGLAAMTVRRIATEAGVATGQVHHHFASGGELKSLAFVRLIRELLDADVADERATWRERLHSMLGSDDGKFEPYIRLWREAQILASRDPEIKAAYVLTMEMWHHETVVIIRAGAEARAFTLTDRAENIAWRLIGLVCGLDGITVLNMPEMDDAALNKHLDKLITLELF
;
A
#
# COMPACT_ATOMS: atom_id res chain seq x y z
N MET A 1 -34.99 -5.38 -11.57
CA MET A 1 -33.62 -5.93 -11.48
C MET A 1 -32.79 -5.32 -12.59
N ARG A 2 -31.80 -4.46 -12.28
CA ARG A 2 -30.94 -3.85 -13.29
C ARG A 2 -29.87 -4.88 -13.70
N TYR A 3 -29.82 -5.22 -14.99
CA TYR A 3 -28.78 -6.10 -15.52
C TYR A 3 -27.47 -5.31 -15.53
N LEU A 4 -26.52 -5.67 -14.67
CA LEU A 4 -25.18 -5.07 -14.69
C LEU A 4 -24.46 -5.53 -15.96
N SER A 5 -23.75 -4.62 -16.61
CA SER A 5 -22.84 -4.96 -17.71
C SER A 5 -21.73 -5.90 -17.21
N LYS A 6 -21.03 -6.55 -18.15
CA LYS A 6 -19.91 -7.44 -17.82
C LYS A 6 -18.85 -6.72 -16.98
N ASP A 7 -18.59 -5.45 -17.28
CA ASP A 7 -17.59 -4.64 -16.59
C ASP A 7 -18.08 -4.16 -15.23
N GLU A 8 -19.35 -3.75 -15.13
CA GLU A 8 -19.96 -3.38 -13.84
C GLU A 8 -19.98 -4.58 -12.87
N ARG A 9 -20.20 -5.80 -13.38
CA ARG A 9 -20.17 -7.03 -12.57
C ARG A 9 -18.75 -7.36 -12.09
N ARG A 10 -17.78 -7.26 -13.00
CA ARG A 10 -16.36 -7.48 -12.66
C ARG A 10 -15.91 -6.53 -11.57
N GLU A 11 -16.27 -5.26 -11.69
CA GLU A 11 -15.96 -4.23 -10.69
C GLU A 11 -16.64 -4.52 -9.34
N ALA A 12 -17.93 -4.89 -9.34
CA ALA A 12 -18.62 -5.24 -8.10
C ALA A 12 -17.96 -6.40 -7.33
N ILE A 13 -17.45 -7.40 -8.06
CA ILE A 13 -16.71 -8.52 -7.46
C ILE A 13 -15.35 -8.06 -6.93
N LEU A 14 -14.63 -7.20 -7.66
CA LEU A 14 -13.36 -6.63 -7.19
C LEU A 14 -13.54 -5.80 -5.91
N GLN A 15 -14.55 -4.94 -5.88
CA GLN A 15 -14.90 -4.15 -4.69
C GLN A 15 -15.27 -5.03 -3.49
N ALA A 16 -15.97 -6.14 -3.72
CA ALA A 16 -16.23 -7.13 -2.68
C ALA A 16 -14.94 -7.80 -2.18
N ALA A 17 -14.02 -8.16 -3.09
CA ALA A 17 -12.73 -8.71 -2.72
C ALA A 17 -11.91 -7.73 -1.87
N MET A 18 -11.92 -6.44 -2.21
CA MET A 18 -11.27 -5.38 -1.44
C MET A 18 -11.85 -5.24 -0.03
N ARG A 19 -13.18 -5.29 0.12
CA ARG A 19 -13.83 -5.29 1.45
C ARG A 19 -13.41 -6.49 2.29
N VAL A 20 -13.37 -7.69 1.71
CA VAL A 20 -12.89 -8.90 2.41
C VAL A 20 -11.44 -8.74 2.83
N ALA A 21 -10.58 -8.20 1.97
CA ALA A 21 -9.17 -7.97 2.30
C ALA A 21 -9.01 -7.03 3.52
N LEU A 22 -9.68 -5.87 3.49
CA LEU A 22 -9.58 -4.90 4.58
C LEU A 22 -10.18 -5.42 5.90
N ALA A 23 -11.25 -6.21 5.83
CA ALA A 23 -11.90 -6.74 7.02
C ALA A 23 -11.20 -7.97 7.62
N GLU A 24 -10.75 -8.90 6.77
CA GLU A 24 -10.36 -10.27 7.17
C GLU A 24 -8.96 -10.68 6.71
N GLY A 25 -8.27 -9.87 5.91
CA GLY A 25 -6.94 -10.16 5.39
C GLY A 25 -6.91 -10.98 4.10
N LEU A 26 -5.72 -11.13 3.51
CA LEU A 26 -5.49 -11.85 2.26
C LEU A 26 -5.70 -13.36 2.38
N ALA A 27 -5.53 -13.91 3.58
CA ALA A 27 -5.77 -15.33 3.84
C ALA A 27 -7.26 -15.71 3.69
N ALA A 28 -8.18 -14.82 4.06
CA ALA A 28 -9.62 -15.04 3.99
C ALA A 28 -10.21 -14.89 2.57
N MET A 29 -9.44 -14.33 1.63
CA MET A 29 -9.85 -14.08 0.25
C MET A 29 -9.96 -15.35 -0.60
N THR A 30 -10.96 -16.17 -0.30
CA THR A 30 -11.35 -17.32 -1.11
C THR A 30 -12.45 -16.93 -2.10
N VAL A 31 -12.52 -17.61 -3.25
CA VAL A 31 -13.57 -17.39 -4.25
C VAL A 31 -14.97 -17.47 -3.64
N ARG A 32 -15.20 -18.43 -2.72
CA ARG A 32 -16.48 -18.58 -2.02
C ARG A 32 -16.79 -17.41 -1.10
N ARG A 33 -15.81 -16.94 -0.31
CA ARG A 33 -16.00 -15.80 0.60
C ARG A 33 -16.30 -14.52 -0.18
N ILE A 34 -15.57 -14.28 -1.26
CA ILE A 34 -15.74 -13.12 -2.13
C ILE A 34 -17.08 -13.16 -2.85
N ALA A 35 -17.47 -14.33 -3.40
CA ALA A 35 -18.78 -14.48 -4.05
C ALA A 35 -19.93 -14.19 -3.08
N THR A 36 -19.80 -14.65 -1.82
CA THR A 36 -20.75 -14.36 -0.75
C THR A 36 -20.80 -12.86 -0.45
N GLU A 37 -19.66 -12.19 -0.33
CA GLU A 37 -19.57 -10.74 -0.13
C GLU A 37 -20.17 -9.93 -1.29
N ALA A 38 -19.98 -10.41 -2.52
CA ALA A 38 -20.51 -9.78 -3.73
C ALA A 38 -21.99 -10.09 -3.98
N GLY A 39 -22.60 -11.01 -3.22
CA GLY A 39 -23.96 -11.47 -3.46
C GLY A 39 -24.14 -12.19 -4.80
N VAL A 40 -23.12 -12.92 -5.27
CA VAL A 40 -23.13 -13.65 -6.54
C VAL A 40 -22.81 -15.13 -6.36
N ALA A 41 -23.14 -15.95 -7.35
CA ALA A 41 -22.71 -17.35 -7.38
C ALA A 41 -21.20 -17.45 -7.64
N THR A 42 -20.53 -18.46 -7.07
CA THR A 42 -19.08 -18.69 -7.27
C THR A 42 -18.67 -18.82 -8.73
N GLY A 43 -19.52 -19.45 -9.55
CA GLY A 43 -19.29 -19.56 -11.00
C GLY A 43 -19.19 -18.20 -11.72
N GLN A 44 -19.82 -17.15 -11.20
CA GLN A 44 -19.69 -15.79 -11.75
C GLN A 44 -18.28 -15.23 -11.51
N VAL A 45 -17.65 -15.54 -10.37
CA VAL A 45 -16.27 -15.10 -10.11
C VAL A 45 -15.31 -15.71 -11.13
N HIS A 46 -15.41 -17.02 -11.37
CA HIS A 46 -14.61 -17.71 -12.41
C HIS A 46 -14.92 -17.26 -13.85
N HIS A 47 -16.09 -16.67 -14.08
CA HIS A 47 -16.42 -16.09 -15.39
C HIS A 47 -15.70 -14.75 -15.64
N HIS A 48 -15.37 -14.01 -14.57
CA HIS A 48 -14.77 -12.68 -14.65
C HIS A 48 -13.27 -12.62 -14.34
N PHE A 49 -12.76 -13.60 -13.60
CA PHE A 49 -11.36 -13.72 -13.19
C PHE A 49 -10.85 -15.11 -13.51
N ALA A 50 -9.65 -15.19 -14.07
CA ALA A 50 -8.98 -16.43 -14.46
C ALA A 50 -8.66 -17.31 -13.24
N SER A 51 -8.28 -16.70 -12.12
CA SER A 51 -7.98 -17.41 -10.88
C SER A 51 -8.37 -16.62 -9.63
N GLY A 52 -8.46 -17.30 -8.49
CA GLY A 52 -8.62 -16.63 -7.19
C GLY A 52 -7.37 -15.85 -6.77
N GLY A 53 -6.19 -16.28 -7.24
CA GLY A 53 -4.92 -15.56 -7.04
C GLY A 53 -4.91 -14.24 -7.81
N GLU A 54 -5.35 -14.24 -9.07
CA GLU A 54 -5.45 -13.05 -9.90
C GLU A 54 -6.36 -12.01 -9.25
N LEU A 55 -7.54 -12.43 -8.79
CA LEU A 55 -8.47 -11.55 -8.08
C LEU A 55 -7.85 -10.98 -6.80
N LYS A 56 -7.10 -11.79 -6.04
CA LYS A 56 -6.41 -11.36 -4.83
C LYS A 56 -5.33 -10.33 -5.14
N SER A 57 -4.48 -10.60 -6.14
CA SER A 57 -3.43 -9.68 -6.60
C SER A 57 -4.01 -8.35 -7.10
N LEU A 58 -5.08 -8.40 -7.89
CA LEU A 58 -5.76 -7.19 -8.39
C LEU A 58 -6.35 -6.36 -7.27
N ALA A 59 -7.03 -6.99 -6.31
CA ALA A 59 -7.59 -6.31 -5.15
C ALA A 59 -6.50 -5.66 -4.29
N PHE A 60 -5.40 -6.37 -4.04
CA PHE A 60 -4.26 -5.85 -3.30
C PHE A 60 -3.66 -4.60 -3.97
N VAL A 61 -3.35 -4.67 -5.27
CA VAL A 61 -2.81 -3.52 -6.03
C VAL A 61 -3.78 -2.35 -6.02
N ARG A 62 -5.09 -2.61 -6.15
CA ARG A 62 -6.12 -1.55 -6.13
C ARG A 62 -6.21 -0.86 -4.77
N LEU A 63 -6.15 -1.61 -3.67
CA LEU A 63 -6.15 -1.06 -2.32
C LEU A 63 -4.94 -0.20 -2.04
N ILE A 64 -3.74 -0.66 -2.44
CA ILE A 64 -2.53 0.15 -2.29
C ILE A 64 -2.59 1.41 -3.15
N ARG A 65 -3.14 1.34 -4.36
CA ARG A 65 -3.34 2.54 -5.19
C ARG A 65 -4.22 3.56 -4.49
N GLU A 66 -5.36 3.13 -3.96
CA GLU A 66 -6.29 4.00 -3.22
C GLU A 66 -5.63 4.62 -1.98
N LEU A 67 -4.75 3.87 -1.31
CA LEU A 67 -3.95 4.39 -0.21
C LEU A 67 -3.00 5.52 -0.66
N LEU A 68 -2.20 5.26 -1.69
CA LEU A 68 -1.23 6.23 -2.20
C LEU A 68 -1.92 7.49 -2.74
N ASP A 69 -3.07 7.34 -3.43
CA ASP A 69 -3.82 8.47 -3.99
C ASP A 69 -4.48 9.34 -2.90
N ALA A 70 -4.89 8.74 -1.77
CA ALA A 70 -5.52 9.48 -0.67
C ALA A 70 -4.53 10.40 0.07
N ASP A 71 -3.25 10.04 0.09
CA ASP A 71 -2.22 10.72 0.87
C ASP A 71 -1.70 12.02 0.21
N VAL A 72 -1.80 12.11 -1.12
CA VAL A 72 -1.33 13.28 -1.90
C VAL A 72 -2.27 14.51 -1.77
N ALA A 73 -3.42 14.37 -1.10
CA ALA A 73 -4.53 15.31 -1.21
C ALA A 73 -4.45 16.57 -0.32
N ASP A 74 -3.57 16.66 0.68
CA ASP A 74 -3.50 17.87 1.52
C ASP A 74 -2.64 18.98 0.88
N GLU A 75 -3.32 19.91 0.20
CA GLU A 75 -2.69 21.06 -0.44
C GLU A 75 -1.98 22.01 0.54
N ARG A 76 -2.33 21.99 1.83
CA ARG A 76 -1.77 22.88 2.85
C ARG A 76 -0.52 22.34 3.52
N ALA A 77 -0.28 21.03 3.41
CA ALA A 77 0.90 20.38 3.97
C ALA A 77 2.18 20.85 3.28
N THR A 78 3.23 21.05 4.08
CA THR A 78 4.59 21.28 3.59
C THR A 78 5.10 20.04 2.85
N TRP A 79 6.12 20.22 2.00
CA TRP A 79 6.74 19.09 1.29
C TRP A 79 7.29 18.02 2.24
N ARG A 80 7.79 18.43 3.41
CA ARG A 80 8.26 17.50 4.46
C ARG A 80 7.11 16.67 5.02
N GLU A 81 5.99 17.30 5.35
CA GLU A 81 4.80 16.60 5.88
C GLU A 81 4.22 15.63 4.84
N ARG A 82 4.16 16.03 3.57
CA ARG A 82 3.74 15.14 2.47
C ARG A 82 4.66 13.93 2.33
N LEU A 83 5.98 14.13 2.39
CA LEU A 83 6.95 13.04 2.31
C LEU A 83 6.82 12.10 3.51
N HIS A 84 6.62 12.65 4.71
CA HIS A 84 6.41 11.86 5.92
C HIS A 84 5.15 11.01 5.79
N SER A 85 4.02 11.61 5.41
CA SER A 85 2.74 10.91 5.25
C SER A 85 2.84 9.76 4.23
N MET A 86 3.55 10.00 3.11
CA MET A 86 3.75 8.99 2.06
C MET A 86 4.57 7.81 2.56
N LEU A 87 5.52 8.04 3.45
CA LEU A 87 6.43 7.02 3.96
C LEU A 87 5.88 6.30 5.21
N GLY A 88 5.00 6.93 5.96
CA GLY A 88 4.43 6.38 7.18
C GLY A 88 3.51 7.40 7.82
N SER A 89 2.23 7.06 7.93
CA SER A 89 1.24 7.91 8.58
C SER A 89 0.93 7.40 9.97
N ASP A 90 0.95 8.32 10.94
CA ASP A 90 0.47 8.10 12.32
C ASP A 90 -1.04 7.89 12.42
N ASP A 91 -1.77 8.00 11.30
CA ASP A 91 -3.20 7.82 11.29
C ASP A 91 -3.52 6.31 11.27
N GLY A 92 -3.95 5.78 12.41
CA GLY A 92 -4.37 4.38 12.56
C GLY A 92 -5.46 3.92 11.58
N LYS A 93 -6.06 4.83 10.79
CA LYS A 93 -6.87 4.52 9.60
C LYS A 93 -6.12 3.69 8.55
N PHE A 94 -4.80 3.74 8.52
CA PHE A 94 -3.98 3.00 7.57
C PHE A 94 -3.57 1.61 8.05
N GLU A 95 -3.83 1.28 9.33
CA GLU A 95 -3.49 -0.03 9.91
C GLU A 95 -4.04 -1.23 9.11
N PRO A 96 -5.29 -1.23 8.58
CA PRO A 96 -5.75 -2.32 7.74
C PRO A 96 -4.92 -2.52 6.47
N TYR A 97 -4.39 -1.45 5.89
CA TYR A 97 -3.56 -1.50 4.69
C TYR A 97 -2.14 -1.96 5.02
N ILE A 98 -1.56 -1.49 6.11
CA ILE A 98 -0.25 -1.92 6.61
C ILE A 98 -0.28 -3.42 6.92
N ARG A 99 -1.33 -3.89 7.61
CA ARG A 99 -1.54 -5.33 7.86
C ARG A 99 -1.58 -6.13 6.56
N LEU A 100 -2.33 -5.67 5.55
CA LEU A 100 -2.39 -6.33 4.24
C LEU A 100 -1.03 -6.35 3.55
N TRP A 101 -0.24 -5.29 3.66
CA TRP A 101 1.12 -5.21 3.11
C TRP A 101 2.03 -6.27 3.75
N ARG A 102 2.01 -6.39 5.08
CA ARG A 102 2.77 -7.40 5.82
C ARG A 102 2.35 -8.83 5.43
N GLU A 103 1.05 -9.08 5.32
CA GLU A 103 0.53 -10.38 4.83
C GLU A 103 1.01 -10.69 3.40
N ALA A 104 0.96 -9.70 2.50
CA ALA A 104 1.41 -9.85 1.12
C ALA A 104 2.92 -10.17 1.03
N GLN A 105 3.74 -9.51 1.85
CA GLN A 105 5.18 -9.76 1.92
C GLN A 105 5.48 -11.22 2.28
N ILE A 106 4.78 -11.78 3.26
CA ILE A 106 4.93 -13.18 3.67
C ILE A 106 4.47 -14.12 2.54
N LEU A 107 3.31 -13.84 1.94
CA LEU A 107 2.72 -14.65 0.86
C LEU A 107 3.56 -14.62 -0.42
N ALA A 108 4.23 -13.53 -0.73
CA ALA A 108 5.09 -13.37 -1.91
C ALA A 108 6.23 -14.40 -1.99
N SER A 109 6.61 -15.01 -0.86
CA SER A 109 7.60 -16.09 -0.84
C SER A 109 7.09 -17.41 -1.44
N ARG A 110 5.76 -17.59 -1.56
CA ARG A 110 5.10 -18.86 -1.94
C ARG A 110 4.11 -18.71 -3.10
N ASP A 111 3.65 -17.49 -3.38
CA ASP A 111 2.67 -17.20 -4.42
C ASP A 111 3.28 -16.21 -5.45
N PRO A 112 3.58 -16.66 -6.69
CA PRO A 112 4.15 -15.82 -7.73
C PRO A 112 3.25 -14.65 -8.17
N GLU A 113 1.92 -14.82 -8.15
CA GLU A 113 0.99 -13.76 -8.55
C GLU A 113 0.97 -12.66 -7.49
N ILE A 114 1.04 -13.03 -6.20
CA ILE A 114 1.16 -12.05 -5.11
C ILE A 114 2.55 -11.41 -5.10
N LYS A 115 3.61 -12.17 -5.40
CA LYS A 115 4.95 -11.59 -5.54
C LYS A 115 4.99 -10.51 -6.62
N ALA A 116 4.40 -10.76 -7.78
CA ALA A 116 4.31 -9.76 -8.85
C ALA A 116 3.51 -8.52 -8.41
N ALA A 117 2.39 -8.73 -7.73
CA ALA A 117 1.59 -7.65 -7.16
C ALA A 117 2.37 -6.81 -6.13
N TYR A 118 3.10 -7.46 -5.23
CA TYR A 118 3.92 -6.81 -4.20
C TYR A 118 5.07 -6.00 -4.79
N VAL A 119 5.75 -6.52 -5.82
CA VAL A 119 6.80 -5.77 -6.53
C VAL A 119 6.21 -4.53 -7.19
N LEU A 120 5.06 -4.67 -7.87
CA LEU A 120 4.38 -3.54 -8.49
C LEU A 120 4.00 -2.45 -7.46
N THR A 121 3.50 -2.83 -6.29
CA THR A 121 3.15 -1.85 -5.24
C THR A 121 4.37 -1.17 -4.64
N MET A 122 5.50 -1.87 -4.49
CA MET A 122 6.78 -1.28 -4.09
C MET A 122 7.28 -0.26 -5.12
N GLU A 123 7.17 -0.57 -6.41
CA GLU A 123 7.53 0.35 -7.50
C GLU A 123 6.63 1.59 -7.54
N MET A 124 5.31 1.41 -7.31
CA MET A 124 4.37 2.52 -7.20
C MET A 124 4.72 3.43 -6.02
N TRP A 125 4.94 2.87 -4.84
CA TRP A 125 5.29 3.65 -3.65
C TRP A 125 6.60 4.41 -3.83
N HIS A 126 7.61 3.77 -4.43
CA HIS A 126 8.87 4.43 -4.80
C HIS A 126 8.64 5.58 -5.78
N HIS A 127 7.84 5.37 -6.82
CA HIS A 127 7.53 6.40 -7.80
C HIS A 127 6.90 7.64 -7.15
N GLU A 128 5.86 7.46 -6.35
CA GLU A 128 5.17 8.57 -5.66
C GLU A 128 6.10 9.30 -4.69
N THR A 129 6.94 8.57 -3.96
CA THR A 129 7.96 9.16 -3.07
C THR A 129 8.96 10.02 -3.85
N VAL A 130 9.41 9.55 -5.03
CA VAL A 130 10.31 10.30 -5.90
C VAL A 130 9.64 11.56 -6.45
N VAL A 131 8.36 11.49 -6.82
CA VAL A 131 7.58 12.65 -7.27
C VAL A 131 7.57 13.74 -6.20
N ILE A 132 7.30 13.38 -4.93
CA ILE A 132 7.30 14.32 -3.80
C ILE A 132 8.69 14.93 -3.58
N ILE A 133 9.76 14.11 -3.58
CA ILE A 133 11.13 14.60 -3.38
C ILE A 133 11.52 15.60 -4.48
N ARG A 134 11.23 15.29 -5.74
CA ARG A 134 11.55 16.19 -6.87
C ARG A 134 10.77 17.49 -6.80
N ALA A 135 9.46 17.43 -6.53
CA ALA A 135 8.64 18.62 -6.41
C ALA A 135 9.07 19.51 -5.22
N GLY A 136 9.45 18.91 -4.09
CA GLY A 136 10.02 19.64 -2.96
C GLY A 136 11.37 20.29 -3.28
N ALA A 137 12.21 19.64 -4.09
CA ALA A 137 13.47 20.21 -4.55
C ALA A 137 13.26 21.40 -5.51
N GLU A 138 12.33 21.27 -6.46
CA GLU A 138 11.94 22.34 -7.39
C GLU A 138 11.39 23.56 -6.63
N ALA A 139 10.61 23.32 -5.58
CA ALA A 139 10.10 24.35 -4.67
C ALA A 139 11.16 24.90 -3.69
N ARG A 140 12.42 24.43 -3.77
CA ARG A 140 13.53 24.78 -2.86
C ARG A 140 13.27 24.47 -1.38
N ALA A 141 12.36 23.53 -1.10
CA ALA A 141 12.11 23.03 0.24
C ALA A 141 13.08 21.92 0.63
N PHE A 142 13.68 21.23 -0.34
CA PHE A 142 14.67 20.17 -0.14
C PHE A 142 16.00 20.47 -0.86
N THR A 143 17.10 20.04 -0.26
CA THR A 143 18.44 20.01 -0.85
C THR A 143 18.88 18.56 -1.01
N LEU A 144 18.95 18.08 -2.25
CA LEU A 144 19.26 16.67 -2.53
C LEU A 144 20.76 16.41 -2.38
N THR A 145 21.12 15.46 -1.51
CA THR A 145 22.49 14.96 -1.33
C THR A 145 22.87 13.87 -2.34
N ASP A 146 21.88 13.27 -3.00
CA ASP A 146 21.99 12.20 -4.00
C ASP A 146 20.77 12.26 -4.96
N ARG A 147 20.70 11.33 -5.91
CA ARG A 147 19.54 11.13 -6.77
C ARG A 147 18.29 10.83 -5.95
N ALA A 148 17.17 11.46 -6.33
CA ALA A 148 15.88 11.28 -5.67
C ALA A 148 15.47 9.79 -5.58
N GLU A 149 15.79 8.98 -6.59
CA GLU A 149 15.48 7.55 -6.59
C GLU A 149 16.22 6.78 -5.49
N ASN A 150 17.49 7.12 -5.24
CA ASN A 150 18.28 6.46 -4.21
C ASN A 150 17.80 6.87 -2.82
N ILE A 151 17.50 8.16 -2.64
CA ILE A 151 16.95 8.70 -1.39
C ILE A 151 15.63 8.00 -1.06
N ALA A 152 14.72 7.91 -2.04
CA ALA A 152 13.44 7.22 -1.86
C ALA A 152 13.61 5.76 -1.43
N TRP A 153 14.52 5.01 -2.06
CA TRP A 153 14.76 3.61 -1.65
C TRP A 153 15.37 3.48 -0.25
N ARG A 154 16.25 4.39 0.16
CA ARG A 154 16.80 4.40 1.53
C ARG A 154 15.71 4.70 2.56
N LEU A 155 14.84 5.66 2.28
CA LEU A 155 13.70 6.01 3.13
C LEU A 155 12.70 4.85 3.25
N ILE A 156 12.27 4.28 2.12
CA ILE A 156 11.38 3.11 2.09
C ILE A 156 12.02 1.91 2.80
N GLY A 157 13.31 1.67 2.57
CA GLY A 157 14.05 0.59 3.22
C GLY A 157 14.11 0.75 4.75
N LEU A 158 14.29 1.98 5.24
CA LEU A 158 14.21 2.29 6.66
C LEU A 158 12.83 1.96 7.22
N VAL A 159 11.76 2.46 6.59
CA VAL A 159 10.38 2.22 7.04
C VAL A 159 10.06 0.73 7.07
N CYS A 160 10.30 0.01 5.98
CA CYS A 160 10.07 -1.44 5.92
C CYS A 160 10.85 -2.20 7.00
N GLY A 161 12.09 -1.78 7.27
CA GLY A 161 12.93 -2.39 8.29
C GLY A 161 12.41 -2.13 9.71
N LEU A 162 12.05 -0.88 10.00
CA LEU A 162 11.52 -0.49 11.31
C LEU A 162 10.12 -1.06 11.56
N ASP A 163 9.25 -1.09 10.55
CA ASP A 163 7.92 -1.72 10.61
C ASP A 163 8.02 -3.20 11.01
N GLY A 164 8.99 -3.93 10.45
CA GLY A 164 9.25 -5.31 10.85
C GLY A 164 9.68 -5.47 12.32
N ILE A 165 10.29 -4.43 12.91
CA ILE A 165 10.73 -4.43 14.32
C ILE A 165 9.59 -3.99 15.25
N THR A 166 8.79 -2.97 14.87
CA THR A 166 7.67 -2.47 15.70
C THR A 166 6.63 -3.56 15.95
N VAL A 167 6.38 -4.43 14.96
CA VAL A 167 5.48 -5.61 15.10
C VAL A 167 5.92 -6.58 16.21
N LEU A 168 7.20 -6.59 16.58
CA LEU A 168 7.71 -7.41 17.68
C LEU A 168 7.35 -6.86 19.07
N ASN A 169 6.69 -5.69 19.14
CA ASN A 169 6.31 -4.98 20.37
C ASN A 169 7.51 -4.74 21.31
N MET A 170 8.66 -4.36 20.72
CA MET A 170 9.84 -4.01 21.50
C MET A 170 9.61 -2.66 22.20
N PRO A 171 9.81 -2.55 23.53
CA PRO A 171 9.54 -1.30 24.27
C PRO A 171 10.33 -0.07 23.78
N GLU A 172 11.48 -0.29 23.15
CA GLU A 172 12.35 0.78 22.63
C GLU A 172 12.03 1.18 21.18
N MET A 173 11.13 0.46 20.52
CA MET A 173 10.77 0.66 19.11
C MET A 173 9.25 0.65 18.96
N ASP A 174 8.63 1.72 19.45
CA ASP A 174 7.23 2.06 19.22
C ASP A 174 7.07 2.97 17.99
N ASP A 175 5.83 3.34 17.66
CA ASP A 175 5.54 4.19 16.50
C ASP A 175 6.23 5.57 16.62
N ALA A 176 6.33 6.11 17.83
CA ALA A 176 7.03 7.37 18.09
C ALA A 176 8.53 7.27 17.79
N ALA A 177 9.17 6.15 18.15
CA ALA A 177 10.56 5.88 17.81
C ALA A 177 10.75 5.74 16.29
N LEU A 178 9.86 5.04 15.59
CA LEU A 178 9.89 4.90 14.14
C LEU A 178 9.85 6.28 13.45
N ASN A 179 8.90 7.14 13.82
CA ASN A 179 8.80 8.49 13.25
C ASN A 179 10.03 9.32 13.53
N LYS A 180 10.60 9.24 14.74
CA LYS A 180 11.83 9.95 15.08
C LYS A 180 13.01 9.51 14.20
N HIS A 181 13.12 8.21 13.90
CA HIS A 181 14.13 7.69 13.00
C HIS A 181 13.90 8.16 11.56
N LEU A 182 12.65 8.13 11.09
CA LEU A 182 12.26 8.62 9.77
C LEU A 182 12.56 10.10 9.59
N ASP A 183 12.12 10.95 10.53
CA ASP A 183 12.39 12.39 10.53
C ASP A 183 13.88 12.71 10.52
N LYS A 184 14.66 11.93 11.27
CA LYS A 184 16.12 12.07 11.31
C LYS A 184 16.72 11.75 9.94
N LEU A 185 16.30 10.67 9.28
CA LEU A 185 16.82 10.31 7.97
C LEU A 185 16.39 11.31 6.89
N ILE A 186 15.13 11.75 6.87
CA ILE A 186 14.64 12.82 5.98
C ILE A 186 15.54 14.07 6.11
N THR A 187 15.87 14.45 7.34
CA THR A 187 16.73 15.60 7.61
C THR A 187 18.14 15.39 7.09
N LEU A 188 18.73 14.19 7.22
CA LEU A 188 20.08 13.92 6.71
C LEU A 188 20.16 13.86 5.18
N GLU A 189 19.08 13.45 4.53
CA GLU A 189 19.06 13.25 3.07
C GLU A 189 18.68 14.52 2.29
N LEU A 190 17.86 15.39 2.89
CA LEU A 190 17.15 16.47 2.19
C LEU A 190 17.38 17.89 2.77
N PHE A 191 18.15 18.06 3.85
CA PHE A 191 18.39 19.35 4.50
C PHE A 191 19.86 19.53 4.90
#